data_AF-A0A949A1E1-F1
#
_entry.id   AF-A0A949A1E1-F1
#
_cell.length_a   1.000
_cell.length_b   1.000
_cell.length_c   1.000
_cell.angle_alpha   90.00
_cell.angle_beta   90.00
_cell.angle_gamma   90.00
#
_symmetry.space_group_name_H-M   'P 1'
#
loop_
_entity.id
_entity.type
_entity.pdbx_description
1 polymer ?
#
loop_
_entity_poly.entity_id
_entity_poly.type
_entity_poly.pdbx_seq_one_letter_code
_entity_poly.pdbx_strand_id
1 'polypeptide(L)'
;MTVETPIEMLHLPENLRKLFAGKLPDATTGTPEEREKNYLSRALAAFATHKLGGATLDEAVASIVDGGGDEGIDAIFHAAATNILWITQSKFIANGRGEPELGDVTKFKAGIENLLQGNFDAFRTNAAWNRLIPQIEAVFGKGGLLVRAVLVYSGINLVSEDRRRLFEDLKSRFSHDTDYLEVRVCNLTTVHDWMTGADQGPGVPEVELTLLKPGWVKEPYETVYGLLPLAELANLYALHGRRLIAANIRAYKGNTAVNEQIVNTVCEEPEHFFYLNNGLTAYCERIEVHNLDRANAEQKRVKGYGFSIINGAQTLGSVAQSFATVPVQTPQGFVFLKIVSLERCPGDKEFADRITRSTNFQNQIGLRDFVALDDQQEIIANQLTLSGISYHYKQDAEMPVPDATNFTLAEATTACACLAQQRNCDFCSRVLGNRKSLWSLDEIYPPEEFFRSRYSRVFLPDRSARNIWRAVQAQRLVIEAMQGNARASNGVRKAFFENARWLVLNFIFLKLRPEQGEDLALSAAEIASISRATNEFAEILWGVCETQGFVSRRTIAGTEIFEQTRHFRSVFCSSADCERLRNALLAKLATQPPNLED
;
A
#
# COMPACT_ATOMS: atom_id res chain seq x y z
N MET A 1 10.73 19.03 -16.39
CA MET A 1 10.26 17.82 -15.70
C MET A 1 9.11 17.29 -16.52
N THR A 2 9.31 16.17 -17.20
CA THR A 2 8.22 15.43 -17.84
C THR A 2 7.26 14.98 -16.73
N VAL A 3 5.99 15.31 -16.90
CA VAL A 3 4.96 15.20 -15.87
C VAL A 3 4.46 13.75 -15.89
N GLU A 4 5.06 12.89 -15.07
CA GLU A 4 4.91 11.42 -15.04
C GLU A 4 3.48 10.94 -14.73
N THR A 5 2.79 10.24 -15.62
CA THR A 5 1.43 9.71 -15.37
C THR A 5 1.38 8.84 -14.11
N PRO A 6 0.41 9.03 -13.18
CA PRO A 6 0.28 8.18 -11.99
C PRO A 6 0.17 6.70 -12.35
N ILE A 7 0.79 5.82 -11.56
CA ILE A 7 0.80 4.37 -11.82
C ILE A 7 -0.60 3.78 -11.73
N GLU A 8 -1.43 4.36 -10.87
CA GLU A 8 -2.83 4.01 -10.67
C GLU A 8 -3.64 4.12 -11.97
N MET A 9 -3.23 4.96 -12.91
CA MET A 9 -3.87 5.10 -14.22
C MET A 9 -3.48 4.01 -15.22
N LEU A 10 -2.34 3.32 -15.06
CA LEU A 10 -1.85 2.35 -16.03
C LEU A 10 -2.83 1.18 -16.19
N HIS A 11 -3.52 0.79 -15.12
CA HIS A 11 -4.40 -0.39 -15.10
C HIS A 11 -5.88 -0.05 -14.91
N LEU A 12 -6.21 1.19 -14.50
CA LEU A 12 -7.59 1.61 -14.28
C LEU A 12 -8.48 1.39 -15.53
N PRO A 13 -8.08 1.78 -16.76
CA PRO A 13 -8.88 1.54 -17.96
C PRO A 13 -9.14 0.06 -18.23
N GLU A 14 -8.09 -0.77 -18.20
CA GLU A 14 -8.18 -2.20 -18.48
C GLU A 14 -9.03 -2.93 -17.44
N ASN A 15 -8.88 -2.57 -16.16
CA ASN A 15 -9.68 -3.15 -15.08
C ASN A 15 -11.15 -2.78 -15.19
N LEU A 16 -11.48 -1.51 -15.49
CA LEU A 16 -12.87 -1.09 -15.74
C LEU A 16 -13.45 -1.79 -16.97
N ARG A 17 -12.67 -1.92 -18.05
CA ARG A 17 -13.05 -2.69 -19.24
C ARG A 17 -13.35 -4.14 -18.89
N LYS A 18 -12.49 -4.80 -18.11
CA LYS A 18 -12.67 -6.20 -17.69
C LYS A 18 -13.88 -6.39 -16.79
N LEU A 19 -14.11 -5.50 -15.83
CA LEU A 19 -15.23 -5.56 -14.89
C LEU A 19 -16.59 -5.44 -15.58
N PHE A 20 -16.68 -4.59 -16.61
CA PHE A 20 -17.93 -4.28 -17.30
C PHE A 20 -18.01 -4.82 -18.74
N ALA A 21 -17.08 -5.71 -19.12
CA ALA A 21 -17.03 -6.33 -20.43
C ALA A 21 -18.38 -6.99 -20.79
N GLY A 22 -18.97 -6.57 -21.91
CA GLY A 22 -20.25 -7.08 -22.40
C GLY A 22 -21.48 -6.66 -21.58
N LYS A 23 -21.32 -5.81 -20.56
CA LYS A 23 -22.43 -5.30 -19.73
C LYS A 23 -22.75 -3.83 -20.05
N LEU A 24 -21.73 -2.98 -20.19
CA LEU A 24 -21.90 -1.56 -20.56
C LEU A 24 -21.84 -1.39 -22.09
N PRO A 25 -22.82 -0.71 -22.72
CA PRO A 25 -22.79 -0.47 -24.16
C PRO A 25 -21.69 0.54 -24.53
N ASP A 26 -20.94 0.28 -25.61
CA ASP A 26 -19.96 1.23 -26.14
C ASP A 26 -20.64 2.52 -26.61
N ALA A 27 -19.90 3.64 -26.52
CA ALA A 27 -20.39 4.91 -27.02
C ALA A 27 -20.52 4.85 -28.55
N THR A 28 -21.67 5.30 -29.08
CA THR A 28 -22.02 5.20 -30.50
C THR A 28 -21.51 6.37 -31.34
N THR A 29 -21.08 7.46 -30.70
CA THR A 29 -20.66 8.72 -31.33
C THR A 29 -19.28 9.18 -30.83
N GLY A 30 -18.55 9.91 -31.68
CA GLY A 30 -17.20 10.43 -31.37
C GLY A 30 -16.05 9.63 -31.97
N THR A 31 -14.85 10.18 -31.87
CA THR A 31 -13.59 9.50 -32.23
C THR A 31 -13.37 8.25 -31.36
N PRO A 32 -12.48 7.30 -31.74
CA PRO A 32 -12.15 6.15 -30.91
C PRO A 32 -11.73 6.53 -29.48
N GLU A 33 -10.94 7.61 -29.34
CA GLU A 33 -10.46 8.12 -28.05
C GLU A 33 -11.59 8.72 -27.20
N GLU A 34 -12.49 9.49 -27.81
CA GLU A 34 -13.67 10.03 -27.12
C GLU A 34 -14.63 8.92 -26.69
N ARG A 35 -14.82 7.90 -27.53
CA ARG A 35 -15.65 6.74 -27.20
C ARG A 35 -15.08 5.95 -26.02
N GLU A 36 -13.76 5.77 -25.97
CA GLU A 36 -13.08 5.14 -24.84
C GLU A 36 -13.27 5.97 -23.56
N LYS A 37 -13.01 7.28 -23.62
CA LYS A 37 -13.17 8.17 -22.47
C LYS A 37 -14.60 8.19 -21.91
N ASN A 38 -15.60 8.17 -22.79
CA ASN A 38 -17.02 8.12 -22.41
C ASN A 38 -17.40 6.74 -21.84
N TYR A 39 -16.84 5.65 -22.37
CA TYR A 39 -17.00 4.33 -21.78
C TYR A 39 -16.41 4.27 -20.36
N LEU A 40 -15.17 4.75 -20.19
CA LEU A 40 -14.47 4.72 -18.91
C LEU A 40 -15.14 5.60 -17.85
N SER A 41 -15.70 6.75 -18.23
CA SER A 41 -16.48 7.59 -17.30
C SER A 41 -17.72 6.83 -16.80
N ARG A 42 -18.54 6.26 -17.71
CA ARG A 42 -19.71 5.44 -17.33
C ARG A 42 -19.35 4.22 -16.49
N ALA A 43 -18.25 3.54 -16.84
CA ALA A 43 -17.74 2.40 -16.06
C ALA A 43 -17.31 2.84 -14.65
N LEU A 44 -16.71 4.03 -14.52
CA LEU A 44 -16.33 4.60 -13.23
C LEU A 44 -17.56 4.95 -12.37
N ALA A 45 -18.61 5.51 -12.97
CA ALA A 45 -19.88 5.76 -12.28
C ALA A 45 -20.54 4.46 -11.77
N ALA A 46 -20.58 3.43 -12.61
CA ALA A 46 -21.09 2.11 -12.23
C ALA A 46 -20.23 1.49 -11.10
N PHE A 47 -18.90 1.60 -11.20
CA PHE A 47 -18.00 1.07 -10.19
C PHE A 47 -18.18 1.73 -8.81
N ALA A 48 -18.30 3.06 -8.78
CA ALA A 48 -18.58 3.80 -7.54
C ALA A 48 -19.93 3.40 -6.93
N THR A 49 -20.96 3.22 -7.78
CA THR A 49 -22.30 2.79 -7.34
C THR A 49 -22.28 1.37 -6.76
N HIS A 50 -21.54 0.45 -7.40
CA HIS A 50 -21.30 -0.91 -6.87
C HIS A 50 -20.60 -0.87 -5.51
N LYS A 51 -19.51 -0.10 -5.40
CA LYS A 51 -18.66 -0.05 -4.20
C LYS A 51 -19.30 0.63 -3.00
N LEU A 52 -19.95 1.77 -3.22
CA LEU A 52 -20.55 2.55 -2.13
C LEU A 52 -21.99 2.14 -1.83
N GLY A 53 -22.76 1.85 -2.87
CA GLY A 53 -24.18 1.53 -2.74
C GLY A 53 -24.50 0.06 -2.49
N GLY A 54 -23.51 -0.83 -2.60
CA GLY A 54 -23.70 -2.28 -2.45
C GLY A 54 -24.51 -2.90 -3.60
N ALA A 55 -24.68 -2.19 -4.72
CA ALA A 55 -25.36 -2.69 -5.90
C ALA A 55 -24.59 -3.87 -6.50
N THR A 56 -25.27 -4.87 -7.06
CA THR A 56 -24.62 -5.85 -7.93
C THR A 56 -24.08 -5.18 -9.20
N LEU A 57 -23.17 -5.83 -9.93
CA LEU A 57 -22.64 -5.25 -11.18
C LEU A 57 -23.74 -4.97 -12.21
N ASP A 58 -24.79 -5.79 -12.26
CA ASP A 58 -25.91 -5.60 -13.20
C ASP A 58 -26.82 -4.45 -12.78
N GLU A 59 -27.07 -4.29 -11.47
CA GLU A 59 -27.79 -3.13 -10.93
C GLU A 59 -27.01 -1.83 -11.14
N ALA A 60 -25.69 -1.86 -10.93
CA ALA A 60 -24.82 -0.71 -11.17
C ALA A 60 -24.85 -0.27 -12.65
N VAL A 61 -24.81 -1.21 -13.60
CA VAL A 61 -24.98 -0.91 -15.03
C VAL A 61 -26.38 -0.39 -15.34
N ALA A 62 -27.41 -0.97 -14.73
CA ALA A 62 -28.79 -0.50 -14.91
C ALA A 62 -29.02 0.91 -14.34
N SER A 63 -28.20 1.36 -13.39
CA SER A 63 -28.29 2.68 -12.76
C SER A 63 -27.78 3.83 -13.62
N ILE A 64 -27.04 3.54 -14.70
CA ILE A 64 -26.44 4.56 -15.57
C ILE A 64 -27.52 5.33 -16.34
N VAL A 65 -27.41 6.65 -16.30
CA VAL A 65 -28.27 7.63 -16.98
C VAL A 65 -27.47 8.66 -17.80
N ASP A 66 -26.13 8.60 -17.77
CA ASP A 66 -25.20 9.44 -18.56
C ASP A 66 -25.64 9.56 -20.04
N GLY A 67 -25.79 10.81 -20.50
CA GLY A 67 -26.22 11.12 -21.85
C GLY A 67 -26.96 12.46 -21.96
N GLY A 68 -27.48 12.77 -23.15
CA GLY A 68 -28.22 14.01 -23.35
C GLY A 68 -29.42 14.14 -22.40
N GLY A 69 -29.52 15.26 -21.67
CA GLY A 69 -30.63 15.54 -20.75
C GLY A 69 -30.49 14.88 -19.37
N ASP A 70 -29.29 14.50 -18.96
CA ASP A 70 -28.99 13.91 -17.66
C ASP A 70 -28.78 14.94 -16.52
N GLU A 71 -28.73 16.23 -16.85
CA GLU A 71 -28.47 17.36 -15.95
C GLU A 71 -27.19 17.16 -15.08
N GLY A 72 -26.18 16.45 -15.62
CA GLY A 72 -24.91 16.19 -14.94
C GLY A 72 -24.94 15.08 -13.89
N ILE A 73 -25.98 14.24 -13.85
CA ILE A 73 -26.04 13.01 -13.07
C ILE A 73 -25.77 11.83 -14.00
N ASP A 74 -24.72 11.06 -13.75
CA ASP A 74 -24.31 9.96 -14.63
C ASP A 74 -24.93 8.62 -14.22
N ALA A 75 -25.23 8.45 -12.93
CA ALA A 75 -25.87 7.25 -12.40
C ALA A 75 -26.76 7.54 -11.19
N ILE A 76 -27.85 6.79 -11.05
CA ILE A 76 -28.76 6.87 -9.91
C ILE A 76 -29.27 5.49 -9.48
N PHE A 77 -29.09 5.17 -8.19
CA PHE A 77 -29.42 3.87 -7.62
C PHE A 77 -30.06 3.98 -6.24
N HIS A 78 -31.19 3.30 -6.02
CA HIS A 78 -31.82 3.21 -4.69
C HIS A 78 -31.48 1.88 -4.04
N ALA A 79 -30.75 1.94 -2.92
CA ALA A 79 -30.46 0.80 -2.08
C ALA A 79 -31.65 0.54 -1.12
N ALA A 80 -32.55 -0.35 -1.51
CA ALA A 80 -33.79 -0.61 -0.75
C ALA A 80 -33.54 -1.09 0.69
N ALA A 81 -32.45 -1.82 0.95
CA ALA A 81 -32.12 -2.37 2.27
C ALA A 81 -31.76 -1.28 3.30
N THR A 82 -31.05 -0.24 2.85
CA THR A 82 -30.61 0.89 3.71
C THR A 82 -31.49 2.13 3.54
N ASN A 83 -32.41 2.10 2.58
CA ASN A 83 -33.21 3.24 2.13
C ASN A 83 -32.37 4.47 1.76
N ILE A 84 -31.28 4.24 1.03
CA ILE A 84 -30.36 5.28 0.57
C ILE A 84 -30.46 5.44 -0.95
N LEU A 85 -30.64 6.67 -1.43
CA LEU A 85 -30.53 7.05 -2.83
C LEU A 85 -29.10 7.52 -3.14
N TRP A 86 -28.40 6.75 -3.95
CA TRP A 86 -27.06 7.05 -4.45
C TRP A 86 -27.16 7.78 -5.78
N ILE A 87 -26.52 8.94 -5.87
CA ILE A 87 -26.45 9.78 -7.06
C ILE A 87 -24.98 9.98 -7.40
N THR A 88 -24.56 9.59 -8.59
CA THR A 88 -23.13 9.60 -8.95
C THR A 88 -22.89 10.46 -10.19
N GLN A 89 -21.89 11.32 -10.11
CA GLN A 89 -21.26 11.97 -11.26
C GLN A 89 -19.83 11.44 -11.39
N SER A 90 -19.39 11.21 -12.61
CA SER A 90 -18.11 10.64 -12.94
C SER A 90 -17.32 11.48 -13.95
N LYS A 91 -15.99 11.45 -13.84
CA LYS A 91 -15.11 11.99 -14.88
C LYS A 91 -13.84 11.19 -15.05
N PHE A 92 -13.65 10.58 -16.22
CA PHE A 92 -12.37 9.99 -16.59
C PHE A 92 -11.41 11.05 -17.14
N ILE A 93 -10.28 11.22 -16.45
CA ILE A 93 -9.17 12.12 -16.75
C ILE A 93 -7.96 11.28 -17.20
N ALA A 94 -7.68 11.27 -18.51
CA ALA A 94 -6.75 10.32 -19.13
C ALA A 94 -5.30 10.39 -18.62
N ASN A 95 -4.82 11.58 -18.22
CA ASN A 95 -3.46 11.77 -17.72
C ASN A 95 -3.35 11.51 -16.19
N GLY A 96 -4.45 11.14 -15.52
CA GLY A 96 -4.47 10.91 -14.07
C GLY A 96 -4.32 12.14 -13.19
N ARG A 97 -4.26 13.35 -13.77
CA ARG A 97 -3.96 14.59 -13.07
C ARG A 97 -5.01 15.65 -13.31
N GLY A 98 -5.30 16.41 -12.26
CA GLY A 98 -6.33 17.42 -12.23
C GLY A 98 -7.59 16.94 -11.52
N GLU A 99 -8.62 17.73 -11.67
CA GLU A 99 -9.94 17.58 -11.05
C GLU A 99 -11.00 17.86 -12.13
N PRO A 100 -12.27 17.44 -11.92
CA PRO A 100 -13.37 17.73 -12.85
C PRO A 100 -13.51 19.24 -13.10
N GLU A 101 -13.96 19.65 -14.28
CA GLU A 101 -14.14 21.07 -14.59
C GLU A 101 -15.23 21.70 -13.71
N LEU A 102 -15.10 22.98 -13.37
CA LEU A 102 -16.10 23.68 -12.54
C LEU A 102 -17.50 23.63 -13.17
N GLY A 103 -17.57 23.67 -14.51
CA GLY A 103 -18.83 23.54 -15.25
C GLY A 103 -19.51 22.19 -15.05
N ASP A 104 -18.75 21.09 -14.98
CA ASP A 104 -19.29 19.75 -14.74
C ASP A 104 -19.87 19.65 -13.31
N VAL A 105 -19.15 20.16 -12.31
CA VAL A 105 -19.61 20.17 -10.91
C VAL A 105 -20.83 21.07 -10.71
N THR A 106 -20.88 22.20 -11.42
CA THR A 106 -22.03 23.12 -11.37
C THR A 106 -23.29 22.48 -11.94
N LYS A 107 -23.17 21.75 -13.07
CA LYS A 107 -24.28 20.99 -13.64
C LYS A 107 -24.75 19.90 -12.67
N PHE A 108 -23.84 19.12 -12.10
CA PHE A 108 -24.17 18.09 -11.13
C PHE A 108 -24.93 18.63 -9.92
N LYS A 109 -24.49 19.78 -9.37
CA LYS A 109 -25.21 20.48 -8.30
C LYS A 109 -26.64 20.84 -8.73
N ALA A 110 -26.81 21.45 -9.91
CA ALA A 110 -28.13 21.82 -10.43
C ALA A 110 -29.02 20.59 -10.65
N GLY A 111 -28.47 19.48 -11.15
CA GLY A 111 -29.18 18.21 -11.28
C GLY A 111 -29.67 17.68 -9.93
N ILE A 112 -28.83 17.67 -8.89
CA ILE A 112 -29.25 17.27 -7.54
C ILE A 112 -30.35 18.19 -7.00
N GLU A 113 -30.23 19.51 -7.21
CA GLU A 113 -31.26 20.47 -6.79
C GLU A 113 -32.61 20.20 -7.46
N ASN A 114 -32.62 19.99 -8.78
CA ASN A 114 -33.83 19.64 -9.53
C ASN A 114 -34.45 18.35 -8.99
N LEU A 115 -33.64 17.32 -8.73
CA LEU A 115 -34.11 16.05 -8.21
C LEU A 115 -34.73 16.18 -6.81
N LEU A 116 -34.03 16.85 -5.88
CA LEU A 116 -34.47 17.01 -4.49
C LEU A 116 -35.70 17.91 -4.35
N GLN A 117 -35.93 18.81 -5.30
CA GLN A 117 -37.12 19.65 -5.37
C GLN A 117 -38.30 18.96 -6.08
N GLY A 118 -38.12 17.75 -6.60
CA GLY A 118 -39.14 17.03 -7.35
C GLY A 118 -39.38 17.57 -8.77
N ASN A 119 -38.45 18.35 -9.31
CA ASN A 119 -38.49 18.85 -10.69
C ASN A 119 -38.02 17.76 -11.68
N PHE A 120 -38.75 16.66 -11.75
CA PHE A 120 -38.42 15.52 -12.62
C PHE A 120 -38.54 15.84 -14.11
N ASP A 121 -39.26 16.91 -14.46
CA ASP A 121 -39.44 17.37 -15.85
C ASP A 121 -38.11 17.73 -16.53
N ALA A 122 -37.12 18.18 -15.75
CA ALA A 122 -35.77 18.47 -16.24
C ALA A 122 -35.09 17.23 -16.88
N PHE A 123 -35.42 16.03 -16.42
CA PHE A 123 -34.76 14.78 -16.85
C PHE A 123 -35.53 14.02 -17.94
N ARG A 124 -36.76 14.43 -18.29
CA ARG A 124 -37.66 13.66 -19.17
C ARG A 124 -37.17 13.54 -20.61
N THR A 125 -36.21 14.37 -21.02
CA THR A 125 -35.60 14.27 -22.36
C THR A 125 -34.67 13.06 -22.49
N ASN A 126 -34.23 12.49 -21.36
CA ASN A 126 -33.35 11.34 -21.31
C ASN A 126 -34.14 10.03 -21.14
N ALA A 127 -33.94 9.08 -22.06
CA ALA A 127 -34.65 7.80 -22.09
C ALA A 127 -34.33 6.90 -20.88
N ALA A 128 -33.10 6.95 -20.36
CA ALA A 128 -32.70 6.18 -19.19
C ALA A 128 -33.38 6.71 -17.92
N TRP A 129 -33.49 8.04 -17.79
CA TRP A 129 -34.25 8.69 -16.72
C TRP A 129 -35.73 8.34 -16.76
N ASN A 130 -36.37 8.37 -17.93
CA ASN A 130 -37.80 8.02 -18.05
C ASN A 130 -38.15 6.61 -17.53
N ARG A 131 -37.19 5.67 -17.60
CA ARG A 131 -37.35 4.33 -17.03
C ARG A 131 -37.27 4.31 -15.50
N LEU A 132 -36.47 5.20 -14.90
CA LEU A 132 -36.17 5.21 -13.46
C LEU A 132 -37.07 6.17 -12.65
N ILE A 133 -37.57 7.26 -13.27
CA ILE A 133 -38.42 8.28 -12.61
C ILE A 133 -39.57 7.65 -11.80
N PRO A 134 -40.38 6.69 -12.33
CA PRO A 134 -41.49 6.14 -11.55
C PRO A 134 -41.05 5.43 -10.26
N GLN A 135 -39.86 4.81 -10.27
CA GLN A 135 -39.29 4.15 -9.10
C GLN A 135 -38.79 5.17 -8.09
N ILE A 136 -38.11 6.22 -8.57
CA ILE A 136 -37.56 7.29 -7.73
C ILE A 136 -38.68 8.09 -7.06
N GLU A 137 -39.71 8.51 -7.80
CA GLU A 137 -40.90 9.20 -7.26
C GLU A 137 -41.55 8.39 -6.13
N ALA A 138 -41.70 7.07 -6.32
CA ALA A 138 -42.25 6.18 -5.31
C ALA A 138 -41.38 6.07 -4.05
N VAL A 139 -40.06 6.28 -4.16
CA VAL A 139 -39.13 6.27 -3.03
C VAL A 139 -39.23 7.56 -2.22
N PHE A 140 -39.34 8.72 -2.88
CA PHE A 140 -39.54 10.01 -2.18
C PHE A 140 -40.84 10.03 -1.35
N GLY A 141 -41.88 9.30 -1.76
CA GLY A 141 -43.15 9.21 -1.04
C GLY A 141 -43.15 8.36 0.25
N LYS A 142 -42.11 7.54 0.50
CA LYS A 142 -42.10 6.55 1.61
C LYS A 142 -41.58 7.09 2.95
N GLY A 143 -41.00 8.29 2.96
CA GLY A 143 -40.40 8.90 4.16
C GLY A 143 -39.08 8.23 4.60
N GLY A 144 -38.23 8.95 5.32
CA GLY A 144 -36.97 8.43 5.85
C GLY A 144 -35.90 8.09 4.81
N LEU A 145 -36.01 8.63 3.59
CA LEU A 145 -35.00 8.50 2.55
C LEU A 145 -33.74 9.28 2.92
N LEU A 146 -32.58 8.68 2.77
CA LEU A 146 -31.29 9.39 2.82
C LEU A 146 -30.72 9.49 1.40
N VAL A 147 -30.06 10.60 1.10
CA VAL A 147 -29.45 10.88 -0.20
C VAL A 147 -27.94 10.98 -0.03
N ARG A 148 -27.21 10.29 -0.92
CA ARG A 148 -25.75 10.27 -0.97
C ARG A 148 -25.30 10.64 -2.38
N ALA A 149 -24.73 11.84 -2.52
CA ALA A 149 -24.16 12.32 -3.77
C ALA A 149 -22.67 11.99 -3.84
N VAL A 150 -22.21 11.46 -4.96
CA VAL A 150 -20.83 11.01 -5.16
C VAL A 150 -20.25 11.68 -6.39
N LEU A 151 -19.15 12.39 -6.22
CA LEU A 151 -18.30 12.89 -7.30
C LEU A 151 -17.08 11.95 -7.42
N VAL A 152 -17.01 11.13 -8.47
CA VAL A 152 -15.90 10.20 -8.70
C VAL A 152 -15.07 10.59 -9.93
N TYR A 153 -13.75 10.63 -9.82
CA TYR A 153 -12.91 10.99 -10.97
C TYR A 153 -11.53 10.33 -10.91
N SER A 154 -10.93 10.09 -12.09
CA SER A 154 -9.63 9.43 -12.21
C SER A 154 -8.44 10.39 -12.13
N GLY A 155 -8.60 11.53 -11.46
CA GLY A 155 -7.54 12.51 -11.21
C GLY A 155 -7.01 12.39 -9.78
N ILE A 156 -5.70 12.53 -9.58
CA ILE A 156 -5.07 12.42 -8.25
C ILE A 156 -5.28 13.67 -7.38
N ASN A 157 -5.50 14.83 -8.00
CA ASN A 157 -5.60 16.10 -7.28
C ASN A 157 -6.89 16.17 -6.44
N LEU A 158 -6.80 16.79 -5.27
CA LEU A 158 -7.97 17.12 -4.46
C LEU A 158 -8.81 18.21 -5.14
N VAL A 159 -10.11 18.15 -4.90
CA VAL A 159 -11.05 19.17 -5.36
C VAL A 159 -10.74 20.54 -4.71
N SER A 160 -10.67 21.59 -5.53
CA SER A 160 -10.39 22.97 -5.11
C SER A 160 -11.47 23.57 -4.19
N GLU A 161 -11.15 24.67 -3.50
CA GLU A 161 -12.10 25.35 -2.62
C GLU A 161 -13.40 25.77 -3.34
N ASP A 162 -13.31 26.30 -4.56
CA ASP A 162 -14.49 26.80 -5.28
C ASP A 162 -15.53 25.69 -5.52
N ARG A 163 -15.08 24.47 -5.80
CA ARG A 163 -15.95 23.29 -5.97
C ARG A 163 -16.43 22.72 -4.64
N ARG A 164 -15.61 22.77 -3.58
CA ARG A 164 -16.06 22.40 -2.23
C ARG A 164 -17.19 23.31 -1.75
N ARG A 165 -17.10 24.62 -2.01
CA ARG A 165 -18.15 25.59 -1.69
C ARG A 165 -19.48 25.27 -2.37
N LEU A 166 -19.46 24.74 -3.59
CA LEU A 166 -20.69 24.30 -4.28
C LEU A 166 -21.40 23.15 -3.54
N PHE A 167 -20.64 22.21 -2.97
CA PHE A 167 -21.18 21.10 -2.19
C PHE A 167 -21.59 21.51 -0.78
N GLU A 168 -20.87 22.44 -0.15
CA GLU A 168 -21.27 23.03 1.13
C GLU A 168 -22.56 23.83 1.00
N ASP A 169 -22.71 24.62 -0.06
CA ASP A 169 -23.97 25.32 -0.37
C ASP A 169 -25.13 24.33 -0.52
N LEU A 170 -24.93 23.26 -1.29
CA LEU A 170 -25.93 22.21 -1.46
C LEU A 170 -26.30 21.54 -0.13
N LYS A 171 -25.30 21.17 0.68
CA LYS A 171 -25.52 20.57 2.01
C LYS A 171 -26.26 21.53 2.94
N SER A 172 -25.91 22.82 2.92
CA SER A 172 -26.61 23.82 3.71
C SER A 172 -28.09 23.89 3.29
N ARG A 173 -28.42 23.93 2.00
CA ARG A 173 -29.81 24.08 1.56
C ARG A 173 -30.73 22.91 1.95
N PHE A 174 -30.21 21.68 2.02
CA PHE A 174 -31.03 20.48 2.23
C PHE A 174 -30.77 19.72 3.54
N SER A 175 -29.73 20.09 4.30
CA SER A 175 -29.25 19.30 5.44
C SER A 175 -28.90 20.15 6.68
N HIS A 176 -29.53 21.31 6.88
CA HIS A 176 -29.25 22.24 8.00
C HIS A 176 -29.22 21.56 9.40
N ASP A 177 -30.09 20.56 9.65
CA ASP A 177 -30.20 19.84 10.94
C ASP A 177 -30.45 18.32 10.80
N THR A 178 -30.30 17.75 9.60
CA THR A 178 -30.54 16.31 9.35
C THR A 178 -29.46 15.70 8.47
N ASP A 179 -29.13 14.41 8.67
CA ASP A 179 -28.19 13.63 7.84
C ASP A 179 -28.77 13.23 6.46
N TYR A 180 -29.76 14.00 5.98
CA TYR A 180 -30.51 13.75 4.77
C TYR A 180 -29.62 13.71 3.52
N LEU A 181 -28.75 14.69 3.32
CA LEU A 181 -27.82 14.76 2.19
C LEU A 181 -26.35 14.75 2.64
N GLU A 182 -25.58 13.80 2.13
CA GLU A 182 -24.13 13.76 2.26
C GLU A 182 -23.49 13.76 0.87
N VAL A 183 -22.42 14.54 0.70
CA VAL A 183 -21.65 14.58 -0.53
C VAL A 183 -20.28 13.95 -0.29
N ARG A 184 -19.89 13.02 -1.16
CA ARG A 184 -18.59 12.35 -1.15
C ARG A 184 -17.82 12.66 -2.41
N VAL A 185 -16.52 12.85 -2.26
CA VAL A 185 -15.59 13.08 -3.36
C VAL A 185 -14.59 11.93 -3.36
N CYS A 186 -14.50 11.21 -4.48
CA CYS A 186 -13.67 10.04 -4.65
C CYS A 186 -12.70 10.29 -5.81
N ASN A 187 -11.43 10.54 -5.47
CA ASN A 187 -10.38 10.80 -6.45
C ASN A 187 -9.70 9.47 -6.88
N LEU A 188 -8.64 9.58 -7.69
CA LEU A 188 -7.90 8.41 -8.17
C LEU A 188 -7.40 7.49 -7.05
N THR A 189 -6.96 8.04 -5.92
CA THR A 189 -6.49 7.25 -4.76
C THR A 189 -7.63 6.41 -4.19
N THR A 190 -8.81 7.00 -3.98
CA THR A 190 -9.98 6.24 -3.48
C THR A 190 -10.40 5.14 -4.44
N VAL A 191 -10.42 5.42 -5.74
CA VAL A 191 -10.77 4.43 -6.77
C VAL A 191 -9.75 3.30 -6.81
N HIS A 192 -8.47 3.64 -6.66
CA HIS A 192 -7.39 2.67 -6.60
C HIS A 192 -7.53 1.76 -5.35
N ASP A 193 -7.84 2.33 -4.18
CA ASP A 193 -8.07 1.56 -2.96
C ASP A 193 -9.23 0.57 -3.12
N TRP A 194 -10.30 0.97 -3.80
CA TRP A 194 -11.41 0.08 -4.15
C TRP A 194 -10.96 -1.08 -5.06
N MET A 195 -10.01 -0.85 -5.96
CA MET A 195 -9.52 -1.89 -6.89
C MET A 195 -8.56 -2.86 -6.21
N THR A 196 -7.72 -2.39 -5.31
CA THR A 196 -6.78 -3.24 -4.55
C THR A 196 -7.44 -3.91 -3.34
N GLY A 197 -8.60 -3.43 -2.90
CA GLY A 197 -9.25 -3.86 -1.67
C GLY A 197 -8.68 -3.20 -0.41
N ALA A 198 -7.84 -2.17 -0.57
CA ALA A 198 -7.29 -1.39 0.55
C ALA A 198 -8.35 -0.52 1.25
N ASP A 199 -9.50 -0.29 0.62
CA ASP A 199 -10.67 0.40 1.19
C ASP A 199 -11.36 -0.39 2.32
N GLN A 200 -11.17 -1.71 2.32
CA GLN A 200 -11.66 -2.61 3.35
C GLN A 200 -10.72 -2.48 4.55
N GLY A 201 -10.92 -1.45 5.38
CA GLY A 201 -10.07 -1.13 6.52
C GLY A 201 -9.73 -2.33 7.42
N PRO A 202 -8.68 -2.22 8.25
CA PRO A 202 -8.18 -3.35 9.01
C PRO A 202 -9.17 -3.79 10.09
N GLY A 203 -9.79 -4.95 9.91
CA GLY A 203 -10.64 -5.59 10.91
C GLY A 203 -11.74 -6.47 10.32
N VAL A 204 -12.59 -6.97 11.21
CA VAL A 204 -13.80 -7.74 10.87
C VAL A 204 -15.01 -6.83 11.08
N PRO A 205 -15.97 -6.76 10.13
CA PRO A 205 -17.15 -5.90 10.26
C PRO A 205 -17.93 -6.11 11.57
N GLU A 206 -18.03 -7.37 12.01
CA GLU A 206 -18.76 -7.77 13.19
C GLU A 206 -18.17 -9.06 13.77
N VAL A 207 -18.00 -9.11 15.09
CA VAL A 207 -17.69 -10.34 15.84
C VAL A 207 -18.60 -10.46 17.03
N GLU A 208 -18.80 -11.70 17.46
CA GLU A 208 -19.55 -12.00 18.67
C GLU A 208 -18.80 -13.06 19.47
N LEU A 209 -18.65 -12.80 20.77
CA LEU A 209 -17.90 -13.66 21.69
C LEU A 209 -18.48 -13.64 23.10
N THR A 210 -18.15 -14.63 23.91
CA THR A 210 -18.57 -14.78 25.30
C THR A 210 -17.36 -14.63 26.22
N LEU A 211 -17.39 -13.58 27.05
CA LEU A 211 -16.38 -13.36 28.08
C LEU A 211 -16.83 -13.97 29.40
N LEU A 212 -15.96 -14.76 30.01
CA LEU A 212 -16.09 -15.20 31.40
C LEU A 212 -15.45 -14.16 32.33
N LYS A 213 -16.01 -13.99 33.52
CA LYS A 213 -15.56 -13.01 34.53
C LYS A 213 -15.31 -11.61 33.94
N PRO A 214 -16.32 -11.01 33.26
CA PRO A 214 -16.13 -9.74 32.60
C PRO A 214 -15.97 -8.60 33.60
N GLY A 215 -15.08 -7.67 33.28
CA GLY A 215 -14.92 -6.39 33.96
C GLY A 215 -15.08 -5.23 32.99
N TRP A 216 -15.35 -4.04 33.54
CA TRP A 216 -15.66 -2.83 32.76
C TRP A 216 -14.89 -1.62 33.26
N VAL A 217 -14.39 -0.85 32.30
CA VAL A 217 -13.92 0.52 32.51
C VAL A 217 -14.77 1.42 31.63
N LYS A 218 -15.46 2.39 32.21
CA LYS A 218 -16.35 3.30 31.46
C LYS A 218 -15.65 4.58 30.99
N GLU A 219 -14.60 4.99 31.69
CA GLU A 219 -13.89 6.26 31.44
C GLU A 219 -12.37 6.04 31.44
N PRO A 220 -11.60 6.74 30.58
CA PRO A 220 -12.06 7.72 29.59
C PRO A 220 -12.71 7.09 28.34
N TYR A 221 -12.43 5.82 28.05
CA TYR A 221 -13.00 5.09 26.91
C TYR A 221 -13.57 3.75 27.37
N GLU A 222 -14.74 3.40 26.84
CA GLU A 222 -15.42 2.17 27.23
C GLU A 222 -14.56 0.95 26.88
N THR A 223 -14.21 0.16 27.88
CA THR A 223 -13.36 -1.02 27.74
C THR A 223 -14.00 -2.18 28.48
N VAL A 224 -14.15 -3.29 27.77
CA VAL A 224 -14.60 -4.57 28.32
C VAL A 224 -13.40 -5.51 28.37
N TYR A 225 -13.20 -6.23 29.47
CA TYR A 225 -12.15 -7.24 29.56
C TYR A 225 -12.66 -8.48 30.28
N GLY A 226 -12.02 -9.62 30.06
CA GLY A 226 -12.42 -10.88 30.69
C GLY A 226 -11.58 -12.05 30.20
N LEU A 227 -12.03 -13.26 30.54
CA LEU A 227 -11.43 -14.51 30.12
C LEU A 227 -12.16 -15.06 28.90
N LEU A 228 -11.44 -15.29 27.81
CA LEU A 228 -11.95 -15.90 26.58
C LEU A 228 -11.50 -17.38 26.52
N PRO A 229 -12.42 -18.35 26.39
CA PRO A 229 -12.06 -19.75 26.19
C PRO A 229 -11.17 -19.94 24.94
N LEU A 230 -10.15 -20.79 25.03
CA LEU A 230 -9.25 -21.05 23.90
C LEU A 230 -9.99 -21.62 22.67
N ALA A 231 -11.03 -22.43 22.89
CA ALA A 231 -11.87 -22.95 21.82
C ALA A 231 -12.64 -21.83 21.09
N GLU A 232 -13.11 -20.82 21.82
CA GLU A 232 -13.80 -19.68 21.23
C GLU A 232 -12.82 -18.78 20.47
N LEU A 233 -11.61 -18.60 20.99
CA LEU A 233 -10.52 -17.92 20.28
C LEU A 233 -10.16 -18.62 18.97
N ALA A 234 -10.04 -19.96 18.98
CA ALA A 234 -9.79 -20.74 17.78
C ALA A 234 -10.93 -20.61 16.75
N ASN A 235 -12.18 -20.64 17.21
CA ASN A 235 -13.36 -20.46 16.35
C ASN A 235 -13.40 -19.07 15.71
N LEU A 236 -13.08 -18.00 16.45
CA LEU A 236 -12.96 -16.66 15.90
C LEU A 236 -11.95 -16.64 14.74
N TYR A 237 -10.76 -17.25 14.94
CA TYR A 237 -9.76 -17.35 13.88
C TYR A 237 -10.23 -18.18 12.69
N ALA A 238 -10.93 -19.29 12.91
CA ALA A 238 -11.47 -20.12 11.83
C ALA A 238 -12.50 -19.37 10.98
N LEU A 239 -13.33 -18.52 11.60
CA LEU A 239 -14.39 -17.78 10.91
C LEU A 239 -13.89 -16.56 10.13
N HIS A 240 -12.90 -15.85 10.68
CA HIS A 240 -12.49 -14.54 10.14
C HIS A 240 -11.04 -14.50 9.64
N GLY A 241 -10.24 -15.52 9.94
CA GLY A 241 -8.86 -15.67 9.50
C GLY A 241 -7.97 -14.50 9.86
N ARG A 242 -7.08 -14.13 8.92
CA ARG A 242 -6.12 -13.04 9.10
C ARG A 242 -6.77 -11.66 9.24
N ARG A 243 -8.05 -11.49 8.88
CA ARG A 243 -8.76 -10.20 9.02
C ARG A 243 -8.91 -9.77 10.49
N LEU A 244 -8.95 -10.73 11.42
CA LEU A 244 -8.96 -10.46 12.87
C LEU A 244 -7.71 -9.74 13.38
N ILE A 245 -6.59 -9.84 12.67
CA ILE A 245 -5.31 -9.23 13.07
C ILE A 245 -4.81 -8.24 12.01
N ALA A 246 -5.69 -7.77 11.12
CA ALA A 246 -5.29 -6.88 10.03
C ALA A 246 -4.72 -5.54 10.52
N ALA A 247 -5.13 -5.08 11.71
CA ALA A 247 -4.54 -3.88 12.34
C ALA A 247 -3.29 -4.19 13.17
N ASN A 248 -2.91 -5.46 13.26
CA ASN A 248 -1.75 -5.90 14.01
C ASN A 248 -0.49 -5.77 13.14
N ILE A 249 0.41 -4.88 13.54
CA ILE A 249 1.70 -4.69 12.87
C ILE A 249 2.66 -5.88 13.07
N ARG A 250 2.36 -6.79 14.02
CA ARG A 250 2.98 -8.11 14.13
C ARG A 250 2.03 -9.14 13.51
N ALA A 251 2.06 -9.27 12.19
CA ALA A 251 1.47 -10.45 11.55
C ALA A 251 2.03 -11.73 12.21
N TYR A 252 1.21 -12.79 12.28
CA TYR A 252 1.61 -14.09 12.82
C TYR A 252 2.92 -14.54 12.16
N LYS A 253 4.02 -14.47 12.91
CA LYS A 253 5.31 -15.06 12.55
C LYS A 253 5.11 -16.58 12.66
N GLY A 254 5.55 -17.37 11.67
CA GLY A 254 5.50 -18.85 11.73
C GLY A 254 6.26 -19.44 12.92
N ASN A 255 6.63 -20.73 12.91
CA ASN A 255 7.29 -21.39 14.04
C ASN A 255 8.49 -20.59 14.58
N THR A 256 8.30 -19.95 15.73
CA THR A 256 9.33 -19.29 16.53
C THR A 256 9.38 -20.00 17.87
N ALA A 257 10.50 -19.93 18.59
CA ALA A 257 10.62 -20.56 19.92
C ALA A 257 9.49 -20.13 20.88
N VAL A 258 8.98 -18.90 20.74
CA VAL A 258 7.82 -18.40 21.50
C VAL A 258 6.53 -19.09 21.06
N ASN A 259 6.29 -19.26 19.76
CA ASN A 259 5.10 -19.97 19.28
C ASN A 259 5.13 -21.45 19.66
N GLU A 260 6.31 -22.09 19.62
CA GLU A 260 6.49 -23.47 20.08
C GLU A 260 6.15 -23.59 21.57
N GLN A 261 6.58 -22.64 22.41
CA GLN A 261 6.19 -22.59 23.82
C GLN A 261 4.68 -22.39 24.00
N ILE A 262 4.05 -21.51 23.21
CA ILE A 262 2.60 -21.30 23.26
C ILE A 262 1.87 -22.59 22.87
N VAL A 263 2.26 -23.24 21.76
CA VAL A 263 1.68 -24.51 21.30
C VAL A 263 1.87 -25.61 22.36
N ASN A 264 3.06 -25.74 22.93
CA ASN A 264 3.32 -26.70 24.01
C ASN A 264 2.42 -26.42 25.22
N THR A 265 2.24 -25.15 25.60
CA THR A 265 1.32 -24.80 26.69
C THR A 265 -0.13 -25.20 26.37
N VAL A 266 -0.60 -25.00 25.13
CA VAL A 266 -1.96 -25.41 24.71
C VAL A 266 -2.12 -26.93 24.74
N CYS A 267 -1.10 -27.68 24.35
CA CYS A 267 -1.16 -29.14 24.19
C CYS A 267 -0.87 -29.91 25.49
N GLU A 268 0.07 -29.43 26.31
CA GLU A 268 0.61 -30.16 27.47
C GLU A 268 0.06 -29.65 28.80
N GLU A 269 -0.22 -28.35 28.94
CA GLU A 269 -0.68 -27.73 30.20
C GLU A 269 -1.68 -26.56 29.98
N PRO A 270 -2.82 -26.80 29.30
CA PRO A 270 -3.76 -25.74 28.94
C PRO A 270 -4.39 -25.00 30.13
N GLU A 271 -4.47 -25.64 31.29
CA GLU A 271 -4.90 -25.03 32.56
C GLU A 271 -3.95 -23.91 33.02
N HIS A 272 -2.67 -23.96 32.62
CA HIS A 272 -1.67 -22.94 32.94
C HIS A 272 -1.61 -21.83 31.88
N PHE A 273 -2.36 -21.94 30.78
CA PHE A 273 -2.26 -21.03 29.64
C PHE A 273 -2.41 -19.55 30.03
N PHE A 274 -3.38 -19.25 30.90
CA PHE A 274 -3.63 -17.90 31.42
C PHE A 274 -2.43 -17.30 32.15
N TYR A 275 -1.62 -18.14 32.82
CA TYR A 275 -0.49 -17.72 33.63
C TYR A 275 0.82 -17.62 32.84
N LEU A 276 0.97 -18.48 31.83
CA LEU A 276 2.22 -18.61 31.06
C LEU A 276 2.23 -17.77 29.79
N ASN A 277 1.08 -17.29 29.32
CA ASN A 277 0.96 -16.56 28.06
C ASN A 277 0.40 -15.16 28.24
N ASN A 278 0.87 -14.25 27.39
CA ASN A 278 0.33 -12.90 27.33
C ASN A 278 -1.09 -12.91 26.74
N GLY A 279 -1.97 -12.11 27.35
CA GLY A 279 -3.33 -11.90 26.88
C GLY A 279 -3.43 -11.21 25.52
N LEU A 280 -4.66 -11.05 25.06
CA LEU A 280 -5.04 -10.39 23.82
C LEU A 280 -5.52 -8.97 24.10
N THR A 281 -5.18 -8.03 23.22
CA THR A 281 -5.82 -6.71 23.18
C THR A 281 -6.44 -6.48 21.81
N ALA A 282 -7.70 -6.08 21.81
CA ALA A 282 -8.45 -5.71 20.63
C ALA A 282 -9.03 -4.29 20.77
N TYR A 283 -9.36 -3.67 19.64
CA TYR A 283 -10.28 -2.55 19.58
C TYR A 283 -11.51 -2.92 18.76
N CYS A 284 -12.58 -2.14 18.92
CA CYS A 284 -13.74 -2.12 18.04
C CYS A 284 -14.25 -0.68 17.91
N GLU A 285 -14.84 -0.35 16.76
CA GLU A 285 -15.51 0.94 16.55
C GLU A 285 -16.68 1.12 17.51
N ARG A 286 -17.42 0.02 17.76
CA ARG A 286 -18.58 0.01 18.64
C ARG A 286 -18.69 -1.32 19.37
N ILE A 287 -19.09 -1.29 20.64
CA ILE A 287 -19.29 -2.49 21.47
C ILE A 287 -20.72 -2.54 22.02
N GLU A 288 -21.34 -3.72 21.92
CA GLU A 288 -22.63 -4.02 22.54
C GLU A 288 -22.44 -5.18 23.51
N VAL A 289 -22.89 -5.00 24.76
CA VAL A 289 -22.85 -6.07 25.77
C VAL A 289 -24.27 -6.54 26.04
N HIS A 290 -24.58 -7.76 25.63
CA HIS A 290 -25.88 -8.37 25.85
C HIS A 290 -25.94 -9.03 27.24
N ASN A 291 -26.94 -8.61 28.02
CA ASN A 291 -27.24 -9.22 29.31
C ASN A 291 -28.13 -10.46 29.11
N LEU A 292 -27.50 -11.61 28.85
CA LEU A 292 -28.16 -12.89 29.08
C LEU A 292 -28.23 -13.10 30.61
N ASP A 293 -29.44 -13.01 31.13
CA ASP A 293 -29.87 -13.16 32.53
C ASP A 293 -29.14 -12.33 33.61
N ARG A 294 -29.91 -11.55 34.37
CA ARG A 294 -29.43 -10.84 35.58
C ARG A 294 -28.90 -11.78 36.68
N ALA A 295 -29.03 -13.09 36.50
CA ALA A 295 -28.68 -14.13 37.47
C ALA A 295 -27.24 -14.68 37.37
N ASN A 296 -26.53 -14.53 36.24
CA ASN A 296 -25.15 -15.00 36.09
C ASN A 296 -24.19 -13.84 35.79
N ALA A 297 -23.55 -13.31 36.84
CA ALA A 297 -22.53 -12.26 36.75
C ALA A 297 -21.20 -12.76 36.14
N GLU A 298 -21.04 -14.08 35.98
CA GLU A 298 -19.77 -14.72 35.59
C GLU A 298 -19.58 -14.88 34.08
N GLN A 299 -20.58 -14.60 33.24
CA GLN A 299 -20.47 -14.69 31.77
C GLN A 299 -21.28 -13.60 31.06
N LYS A 300 -20.72 -13.00 30.00
CA LYS A 300 -21.43 -12.00 29.17
C LYS A 300 -21.11 -12.18 27.69
N ARG A 301 -22.15 -12.03 26.86
CA ARG A 301 -22.02 -12.02 25.40
C ARG A 301 -21.72 -10.58 24.95
N VAL A 302 -20.64 -10.44 24.20
CA VAL A 302 -20.11 -9.17 23.71
C VAL A 302 -20.11 -9.22 22.19
N LYS A 303 -20.64 -8.16 21.59
CA LYS A 303 -20.70 -7.97 20.15
C LYS A 303 -19.90 -6.73 19.78
N GLY A 304 -18.90 -6.89 18.92
CA GLY A 304 -18.00 -5.82 18.51
C GLY A 304 -18.11 -5.54 17.02
N TYR A 305 -18.19 -4.27 16.63
CA TYR A 305 -18.23 -3.82 15.22
C TYR A 305 -16.89 -3.19 14.85
N GLY A 306 -16.40 -3.44 13.64
CA GLY A 306 -15.06 -3.01 13.23
C GLY A 306 -13.96 -3.58 14.14
N PHE A 307 -14.06 -4.86 14.49
CA PHE A 307 -13.24 -5.51 15.51
C PHE A 307 -11.87 -5.92 14.98
N SER A 308 -10.81 -5.65 15.73
CA SER A 308 -9.45 -6.05 15.37
C SER A 308 -8.56 -6.29 16.59
N ILE A 309 -7.81 -7.40 16.58
CA ILE A 309 -6.84 -7.80 17.61
C ILE A 309 -5.49 -7.14 17.30
N ILE A 310 -5.14 -6.11 18.07
CA ILE A 310 -3.93 -5.30 17.90
C ILE A 310 -2.72 -5.81 18.70
N ASN A 311 -2.93 -6.71 19.67
CA ASN A 311 -1.86 -7.44 20.35
C ASN A 311 -2.31 -8.88 20.61
N GLY A 312 -1.39 -9.84 20.38
CA GLY A 312 -1.64 -11.26 20.61
C GLY A 312 -1.80 -12.12 19.36
N ALA A 313 -1.34 -11.64 18.19
CA ALA A 313 -1.40 -12.40 16.93
C ALA A 313 -0.67 -13.76 16.99
N GLN A 314 0.46 -13.84 17.71
CA GLN A 314 1.19 -15.09 17.95
C GLN A 314 0.38 -16.06 18.82
N THR A 315 -0.24 -15.55 19.90
CA THR A 315 -1.14 -16.31 20.78
C THR A 315 -2.33 -16.85 20.00
N LEU A 316 -3.03 -15.99 19.25
CA LEU A 316 -4.17 -16.34 18.40
C LEU A 316 -3.82 -17.43 17.38
N GLY A 317 -2.75 -17.24 16.60
CA GLY A 317 -2.37 -18.17 15.55
C GLY A 317 -1.86 -19.51 16.09
N SER A 318 -1.11 -19.52 17.19
CA SER A 318 -0.61 -20.75 17.83
C SER A 318 -1.75 -21.58 18.44
N VAL A 319 -2.73 -20.91 19.06
CA VAL A 319 -3.95 -21.58 19.55
C VAL A 319 -4.73 -22.15 18.37
N ALA A 320 -4.99 -21.37 17.32
CA ALA A 320 -5.73 -21.84 16.14
C ALA A 320 -5.05 -23.05 15.46
N GLN A 321 -3.71 -23.02 15.32
CA GLN A 321 -2.94 -24.13 14.77
C GLN A 321 -3.05 -25.41 15.61
N SER A 322 -3.02 -25.28 16.94
CA SER A 322 -3.14 -26.42 17.86
C SER A 322 -4.51 -27.10 17.73
N PHE A 323 -5.58 -26.31 17.59
CA PHE A 323 -6.94 -26.83 17.39
C PHE A 323 -7.16 -27.44 15.99
N ALA A 324 -6.36 -27.06 14.99
CA ALA A 324 -6.42 -27.64 13.65
C ALA A 324 -5.68 -28.98 13.51
N THR A 325 -4.73 -29.28 14.41
CA THR A 325 -3.82 -30.44 14.31
C THR A 325 -4.13 -31.56 15.32
N VAL A 326 -4.92 -31.28 16.37
CA VAL A 326 -5.21 -32.25 17.45
C VAL A 326 -6.65 -32.78 17.36
N PRO A 327 -6.87 -34.10 17.32
CA PRO A 327 -8.20 -34.69 17.39
C PRO A 327 -8.73 -34.74 18.84
N VAL A 328 -9.80 -33.97 19.11
CA VAL A 328 -10.89 -34.24 20.08
C VAL A 328 -10.52 -34.38 21.57
N GLN A 329 -9.65 -33.52 22.10
CA GLN A 329 -9.75 -33.10 23.50
C GLN A 329 -9.62 -31.58 23.56
N THR A 330 -10.73 -30.89 23.81
CA THR A 330 -10.77 -29.43 23.91
C THR A 330 -9.85 -29.00 25.05
N PRO A 331 -8.73 -28.31 24.79
CA PRO A 331 -7.88 -27.77 25.85
C PRO A 331 -8.72 -26.86 26.74
N GLN A 332 -8.85 -27.22 28.04
CA GLN A 332 -9.58 -26.42 29.01
C GLN A 332 -8.69 -25.28 29.51
N GLY A 333 -8.60 -24.23 28.70
CA GLY A 333 -7.84 -23.03 29.03
C GLY A 333 -8.59 -21.77 28.65
N PHE A 334 -8.15 -20.65 29.21
CA PHE A 334 -8.66 -19.32 28.89
C PHE A 334 -7.49 -18.37 28.66
N VAL A 335 -7.71 -17.36 27.81
CA VAL A 335 -6.81 -16.23 27.63
C VAL A 335 -7.46 -14.96 28.14
N PHE A 336 -6.68 -14.04 28.71
CA PHE A 336 -7.20 -12.71 29.03
C PHE A 336 -7.43 -11.92 27.73
N LEU A 337 -8.62 -11.36 27.53
CA LEU A 337 -8.93 -10.47 26.42
C LEU A 337 -9.34 -9.09 26.95
N LYS A 338 -8.76 -8.04 26.40
CA LYS A 338 -9.15 -6.64 26.60
C LYS A 338 -9.66 -6.06 25.29
N ILE A 339 -10.86 -5.50 25.28
CA ILE A 339 -11.51 -4.88 24.11
C ILE A 339 -11.78 -3.41 24.43
N VAL A 340 -11.19 -2.51 23.65
CA VAL A 340 -11.37 -1.06 23.78
C VAL A 340 -12.37 -0.58 22.72
N SER A 341 -13.46 0.05 23.13
CA SER A 341 -14.43 0.71 22.25
C SER A 341 -13.91 2.10 21.86
N LEU A 342 -13.95 2.38 20.55
CA LEU A 342 -13.52 3.66 20.00
C LEU A 342 -14.68 4.66 19.83
N GLU A 343 -15.93 4.25 20.02
CA GLU A 343 -17.16 5.04 19.83
C GLU A 343 -17.14 6.44 20.47
N ARG A 344 -16.40 6.63 21.57
CA ARG A 344 -16.28 7.91 22.30
C ARG A 344 -14.87 8.50 22.27
N CYS A 345 -14.06 8.11 21.29
CA CYS A 345 -12.71 8.61 21.10
C CYS A 345 -12.70 9.77 20.08
N PRO A 346 -12.45 11.03 20.50
CA PRO A 346 -12.31 12.12 19.53
C PRO A 346 -11.06 11.89 18.67
N GLY A 347 -11.25 11.64 17.37
CA GLY A 347 -10.16 11.40 16.41
C GLY A 347 -9.76 9.92 16.28
N ASP A 348 -10.74 9.02 16.13
CA ASP A 348 -10.67 7.55 15.99
C ASP A 348 -9.33 6.96 15.52
N LYS A 349 -8.71 7.54 14.49
CA LYS A 349 -7.47 7.04 13.90
C LYS A 349 -6.23 7.26 14.78
N GLU A 350 -6.02 8.45 15.32
CA GLU A 350 -4.76 8.79 16.01
C GLU A 350 -4.60 8.02 17.34
N PHE A 351 -5.69 7.80 18.08
CA PHE A 351 -5.63 7.03 19.32
C PHE A 351 -5.55 5.52 19.07
N ALA A 352 -6.32 4.98 18.11
CA ALA A 352 -6.20 3.58 17.71
C ALA A 352 -4.78 3.27 17.20
N ASP A 353 -4.21 4.16 16.40
CA ASP A 353 -2.81 4.09 15.95
C ASP A 353 -1.85 4.15 17.14
N ARG A 354 -2.09 5.02 18.14
CA ARG A 354 -1.28 5.09 19.35
C ARG A 354 -1.40 3.87 20.26
N ILE A 355 -2.58 3.26 20.41
CA ILE A 355 -2.75 2.01 21.17
C ILE A 355 -2.04 0.89 20.42
N THR A 356 -2.25 0.78 19.11
CA THR A 356 -1.59 -0.21 18.25
C THR A 356 -0.08 -0.06 18.36
N ARG A 357 0.44 1.16 18.20
CA ARG A 357 1.85 1.51 18.44
C ARG A 357 2.28 1.08 19.85
N SER A 358 1.72 1.65 20.91
CA SER A 358 2.19 1.48 22.30
C SER A 358 2.12 0.02 22.79
N THR A 359 1.05 -0.70 22.43
CA THR A 359 0.86 -2.11 22.83
C THR A 359 1.78 -3.05 22.04
N ASN A 360 2.29 -2.61 20.88
CA ASN A 360 3.30 -3.33 20.10
C ASN A 360 4.76 -2.97 20.46
N PHE A 361 5.00 -1.81 21.10
CA PHE A 361 6.35 -1.31 21.44
C PHE A 361 7.00 -1.92 22.70
N GLN A 362 6.33 -2.84 23.43
CA GLN A 362 6.88 -3.43 24.67
C GLN A 362 8.01 -4.46 24.47
N ASN A 363 8.34 -4.87 23.23
CA ASN A 363 9.56 -5.65 22.93
C ASN A 363 10.37 -4.97 21.81
N GLN A 364 11.70 -5.03 21.92
CA GLN A 364 12.68 -4.37 21.05
C GLN A 364 12.39 -4.59 19.55
N ILE A 365 11.99 -3.52 18.86
CA ILE A 365 11.68 -3.55 17.42
C ILE A 365 12.98 -3.62 16.62
N GLY A 366 13.05 -4.53 15.63
CA GLY A 366 14.17 -4.59 14.71
C GLY A 366 14.10 -3.45 13.68
N LEU A 367 15.25 -2.95 13.21
CA LEU A 367 15.31 -1.85 12.21
C LEU A 367 14.42 -2.08 10.97
N ARG A 368 14.22 -3.33 10.55
CA ARG A 368 13.34 -3.68 9.42
C ARG A 368 11.87 -3.46 9.74
N ASP A 369 11.44 -3.82 10.94
CA ASP A 369 10.04 -3.70 11.36
C ASP A 369 9.62 -2.23 11.40
N PHE A 370 10.56 -1.30 11.70
CA PHE A 370 10.31 0.14 11.59
C PHE A 370 10.03 0.58 10.15
N VAL A 371 10.75 0.05 9.16
CA VAL A 371 10.51 0.38 7.75
C VAL A 371 9.14 -0.11 7.29
N ALA A 372 8.70 -1.26 7.79
CA ALA A 372 7.39 -1.80 7.47
C ALA A 372 6.21 -0.97 8.02
N LEU A 373 6.47 -0.05 8.95
CA LEU A 373 5.50 0.90 9.52
C LEU A 373 5.42 2.23 8.75
N ASP A 374 6.28 2.43 7.75
CA ASP A 374 6.22 3.63 6.94
C ASP A 374 5.11 3.49 5.88
N ASP A 375 4.10 4.36 5.99
CA ASP A 375 2.96 4.45 5.07
C ASP A 375 3.41 4.56 3.61
N GLN A 376 4.57 5.17 3.34
CA GLN A 376 5.12 5.24 1.98
C GLN A 376 5.40 3.87 1.39
N GLN A 377 5.89 2.91 2.18
CA GLN A 377 6.17 1.55 1.69
C GLN A 377 4.87 0.82 1.32
N GLU A 378 3.81 1.06 2.09
CA GLU A 378 2.47 0.53 1.81
C GLU A 378 1.87 1.14 0.55
N ILE A 379 1.98 2.46 0.39
CA ILE A 379 1.55 3.17 -0.82
C ILE A 379 2.27 2.61 -2.05
N ILE A 380 3.59 2.46 -1.99
CA ILE A 380 4.39 1.89 -3.09
C ILE A 380 3.94 0.47 -3.43
N ALA A 381 3.71 -0.38 -2.41
CA ALA A 381 3.27 -1.75 -2.62
C ALA A 381 1.89 -1.83 -3.26
N ASN A 382 0.94 -1.02 -2.78
CA ASN A 382 -0.41 -0.98 -3.32
C ASN A 382 -0.40 -0.50 -4.77
N GLN A 383 0.36 0.55 -5.09
CA GLN A 383 0.50 1.08 -6.46
C GLN A 383 1.01 0.02 -7.46
N LEU A 384 1.97 -0.82 -7.05
CA LEU A 384 2.56 -1.84 -7.92
C LEU A 384 1.71 -3.11 -8.04
N THR A 385 0.85 -3.38 -7.04
CA THR A 385 0.02 -4.59 -7.01
C THR A 385 -0.94 -4.66 -8.21
N LEU A 386 -1.53 -3.54 -8.61
CA LEU A 386 -2.40 -3.49 -9.79
C LEU A 386 -1.64 -3.77 -11.10
N SER A 387 -0.34 -3.54 -11.11
CA SER A 387 0.56 -3.87 -12.23
C SER A 387 1.06 -5.30 -12.23
N GLY A 388 0.53 -6.14 -11.32
CA GLY A 388 1.00 -7.51 -11.13
C GLY A 388 2.40 -7.60 -10.52
N ILE A 389 2.89 -6.52 -9.89
CA ILE A 389 4.21 -6.48 -9.25
C ILE A 389 4.03 -6.49 -7.73
N SER A 390 4.51 -7.56 -7.09
CA SER A 390 4.43 -7.71 -5.64
C SER A 390 5.68 -7.12 -4.95
N TYR A 391 5.47 -6.12 -4.09
CA TYR A 391 6.54 -5.56 -3.26
C TYR A 391 6.50 -6.13 -1.83
N HIS A 392 7.46 -7.00 -1.52
CA HIS A 392 7.58 -7.68 -0.22
C HIS A 392 8.38 -6.84 0.78
N TYR A 393 7.74 -5.79 1.30
CA TYR A 393 8.37 -4.89 2.27
C TYR A 393 8.24 -5.37 3.72
N LYS A 394 7.06 -5.91 4.06
CA LYS A 394 6.77 -6.60 5.33
C LYS A 394 7.56 -7.93 5.41
N GLN A 395 7.76 -8.43 6.63
CA GLN A 395 8.47 -9.68 6.84
C GLN A 395 7.47 -10.84 6.85
N ASP A 396 7.41 -11.57 5.74
CA ASP A 396 6.58 -12.77 5.62
C ASP A 396 7.37 -14.03 6.01
N ALA A 397 6.66 -15.09 6.42
CA ALA A 397 7.25 -16.38 6.82
C ALA A 397 8.01 -17.06 5.66
N GLU A 398 7.51 -16.87 4.44
CA GLU A 398 8.19 -17.22 3.19
C GLU A 398 8.29 -15.95 2.34
N MET A 399 9.51 -15.45 2.17
CA MET A 399 9.74 -14.39 1.18
C MET A 399 9.96 -15.06 -0.17
N PRO A 400 9.14 -14.76 -1.20
CA PRO A 400 9.33 -15.35 -2.51
C PRO A 400 10.69 -14.97 -3.08
N VAL A 401 11.23 -15.86 -3.93
CA VAL A 401 12.44 -15.56 -4.67
C VAL A 401 12.13 -14.41 -5.63
N PRO A 402 12.95 -13.34 -5.64
CA PRO A 402 12.69 -12.21 -6.52
C PRO A 402 12.72 -12.60 -8.00
N ASP A 403 11.71 -12.18 -8.75
CA ASP A 403 11.55 -12.45 -10.19
C ASP A 403 10.99 -11.23 -10.95
N ALA A 404 10.60 -11.39 -12.21
CA ALA A 404 10.06 -10.32 -13.06
C ALA A 404 8.79 -9.64 -12.51
N THR A 405 8.11 -10.26 -11.54
CA THR A 405 6.84 -9.84 -10.97
C THR A 405 6.91 -9.54 -9.48
N ASN A 406 8.08 -9.62 -8.83
CA ASN A 406 8.19 -9.31 -7.41
C ASN A 406 9.59 -8.82 -7.00
N PHE A 407 9.66 -8.08 -5.90
CA PHE A 407 10.91 -7.68 -5.25
C PHE A 407 10.77 -7.47 -3.75
N THR A 408 11.90 -7.41 -3.06
CA THR A 408 11.95 -7.31 -1.60
C THR A 408 12.39 -5.94 -1.11
N LEU A 409 12.11 -5.62 0.15
CA LEU A 409 12.68 -4.43 0.81
C LEU A 409 14.21 -4.36 0.68
N ALA A 410 14.90 -5.50 0.71
CA ALA A 410 16.36 -5.53 0.61
C ALA A 410 16.84 -5.07 -0.77
N GLU A 411 16.15 -5.44 -1.84
CA GLU A 411 16.44 -4.98 -3.20
C GLU A 411 16.10 -3.50 -3.35
N ALA A 412 14.94 -3.07 -2.87
CA ALA A 412 14.52 -1.66 -2.88
C ALA A 412 15.51 -0.77 -2.13
N THR A 413 15.91 -1.19 -0.92
CA THR A 413 16.90 -0.49 -0.10
C THR A 413 18.21 -0.31 -0.85
N THR A 414 18.68 -1.35 -1.52
CA THR A 414 19.99 -1.32 -2.19
C THR A 414 19.94 -0.45 -3.45
N ALA A 415 18.88 -0.56 -4.24
CA ALA A 415 18.68 0.24 -5.45
C ALA A 415 18.55 1.72 -5.09
N CYS A 416 17.68 2.04 -4.12
CA CYS A 416 17.48 3.41 -3.64
C CYS A 416 18.74 3.99 -2.99
N ALA A 417 19.49 3.19 -2.22
CA ALA A 417 20.75 3.60 -1.64
C ALA A 417 21.77 4.01 -2.71
N CYS A 418 21.97 3.19 -3.75
CA CYS A 418 22.86 3.51 -4.87
C CYS A 418 22.36 4.71 -5.69
N LEU A 419 21.05 4.91 -5.82
CA LEU A 419 20.45 6.01 -6.57
C LEU A 419 20.51 7.36 -5.80
N ALA A 420 20.38 7.36 -4.48
CA ALA A 420 20.42 8.58 -3.65
C ALA A 420 21.80 9.27 -3.60
N GLN A 421 22.85 8.62 -4.11
CA GLN A 421 24.24 9.06 -3.95
C GLN A 421 24.75 9.91 -5.12
N GLN A 422 24.41 11.20 -5.11
CA GLN A 422 24.98 12.15 -6.07
C GLN A 422 26.26 12.85 -5.59
N ARG A 423 26.56 12.85 -4.28
CA ARG A 423 27.67 13.64 -3.72
C ARG A 423 28.75 12.83 -2.99
N ASN A 424 28.44 11.67 -2.40
CA ASN A 424 29.38 10.85 -1.62
C ASN A 424 29.15 9.34 -1.81
N CYS A 425 29.92 8.49 -1.09
CA CYS A 425 29.87 7.02 -1.17
C CYS A 425 29.34 6.30 0.09
N ASP A 426 28.83 7.03 1.09
CA ASP A 426 28.44 6.44 2.39
C ASP A 426 27.47 5.25 2.25
N PHE A 427 26.38 5.39 1.50
CA PHE A 427 25.40 4.34 1.31
C PHE A 427 25.92 3.17 0.47
N CYS A 428 26.67 3.41 -0.61
CA CYS A 428 27.29 2.31 -1.37
C CYS A 428 28.21 1.45 -0.49
N SER A 429 29.00 2.09 0.38
CA SER A 429 29.88 1.39 1.32
C SER A 429 29.09 0.61 2.38
N ARG A 430 27.99 1.18 2.88
CA ARG A 430 27.10 0.53 3.86
C ARG A 430 26.31 -0.62 3.27
N VAL A 431 25.88 -0.56 2.02
CA VAL A 431 25.23 -1.69 1.35
C VAL A 431 26.11 -2.95 1.44
N LEU A 432 27.42 -2.81 1.25
CA LEU A 432 28.37 -3.92 1.34
C LEU A 432 28.76 -4.27 2.80
N GLY A 433 28.93 -3.26 3.66
CA GLY A 433 29.43 -3.44 5.03
C GLY A 433 28.36 -3.72 6.09
N ASN A 434 27.29 -2.93 6.11
CA ASN A 434 26.20 -3.04 7.09
C ASN A 434 24.88 -2.46 6.52
N ARG A 435 24.25 -3.19 5.60
CA ARG A 435 23.01 -2.75 4.92
C ARG A 435 21.88 -2.42 5.91
N LYS A 436 21.76 -3.18 7.00
CA LYS A 436 20.70 -2.97 8.00
C LYS A 436 20.78 -1.57 8.65
N SER A 437 21.97 -0.97 8.71
CA SER A 437 22.13 0.41 9.23
C SER A 437 21.40 1.48 8.40
N LEU A 438 21.05 1.18 7.14
CA LEU A 438 20.28 2.07 6.27
C LEU A 438 18.80 2.16 6.67
N TRP A 439 18.34 1.27 7.53
CA TRP A 439 17.00 1.29 8.11
C TRP A 439 16.93 2.01 9.46
N SER A 440 18.04 2.60 9.91
CA SER A 440 18.06 3.38 11.15
C SER A 440 17.39 4.75 10.95
N LEU A 441 16.53 5.09 11.91
CA LEU A 441 15.87 6.38 12.06
C LEU A 441 16.68 7.37 12.91
N ASP A 442 17.88 6.98 13.37
CA ASP A 442 18.72 7.85 14.18
C ASP A 442 19.04 9.14 13.41
N GLU A 443 18.78 10.29 14.05
CA GLU A 443 19.07 11.61 13.52
C GLU A 443 20.57 11.90 13.61
N ILE A 444 21.34 11.35 12.66
CA ILE A 444 22.81 11.47 12.61
C ILE A 444 23.28 12.64 11.75
N TYR A 445 22.39 13.23 10.96
CA TYR A 445 22.71 14.35 10.09
C TYR A 445 22.31 15.67 10.76
N PRO A 446 22.93 16.81 10.38
CA PRO A 446 22.69 18.09 11.03
C PRO A 446 21.21 18.51 11.04
N PRO A 447 20.75 19.20 12.11
CA PRO A 447 19.34 19.57 12.27
C PRO A 447 18.82 20.54 11.21
N GLU A 448 19.70 21.30 10.55
CA GLU A 448 19.36 22.14 9.39
C GLU A 448 18.96 21.35 8.14
N GLU A 449 19.28 20.05 8.04
CA GLU A 449 18.87 19.22 6.90
C GLU A 449 17.47 18.64 7.11
N PHE A 450 16.66 18.59 6.04
CA PHE A 450 15.30 18.03 6.07
C PHE A 450 15.28 16.51 6.33
N PHE A 451 16.24 15.78 5.77
CA PHE A 451 16.34 14.32 5.90
C PHE A 451 17.45 13.95 6.88
N ARG A 452 17.08 13.79 8.15
CA ARG A 452 18.04 13.68 9.26
C ARG A 452 18.50 12.26 9.58
N SER A 453 17.86 11.26 9.00
CA SER A 453 18.19 9.84 9.19
C SER A 453 18.69 9.20 7.91
N ARG A 454 19.37 8.05 8.02
CA ARG A 454 19.79 7.29 6.82
C ARG A 454 18.58 6.78 6.06
N TYR A 455 17.57 6.31 6.80
CA TYR A 455 16.33 5.81 6.23
C TYR A 455 15.66 6.85 5.33
N SER A 456 15.44 8.07 5.84
CA SER A 456 14.76 9.14 5.10
C SER A 456 15.53 9.63 3.88
N ARG A 457 16.85 9.39 3.81
CA ARG A 457 17.68 9.69 2.62
C ARG A 457 17.73 8.56 1.60
N VAL A 458 17.53 7.31 2.03
CA VAL A 458 17.44 6.16 1.12
C VAL A 458 16.05 6.16 0.48
N PHE A 459 15.00 6.22 1.29
CA PHE A 459 13.61 6.29 0.83
C PHE A 459 13.12 7.73 0.88
N LEU A 460 13.54 8.51 -0.13
CA LEU A 460 13.07 9.89 -0.28
C LEU A 460 11.57 9.90 -0.65
N PRO A 461 10.77 10.80 -0.08
CA PRO A 461 9.33 10.88 -0.35
C PRO A 461 8.95 11.21 -1.80
N ASP A 462 9.88 11.70 -2.60
CA ASP A 462 9.67 12.06 -4.01
C ASP A 462 9.85 10.86 -4.97
N ARG A 463 10.23 9.68 -4.46
CA ARG A 463 10.42 8.49 -5.28
C ARG A 463 9.08 7.80 -5.54
N SER A 464 8.67 7.77 -6.81
CA SER A 464 7.50 7.00 -7.22
C SER A 464 7.78 5.49 -7.14
N ALA A 465 6.72 4.69 -7.02
CA ALA A 465 6.86 3.23 -7.05
C ALA A 465 7.49 2.73 -8.37
N ARG A 466 7.26 3.46 -9.48
CA ARG A 466 7.91 3.22 -10.78
C ARG A 466 9.40 3.47 -10.70
N ASN A 467 9.84 4.59 -10.14
CA ASN A 467 11.27 4.87 -10.01
C ASN A 467 11.97 3.77 -9.21
N ILE A 468 11.36 3.30 -8.11
CA ILE A 468 11.91 2.23 -7.28
C ILE A 468 11.97 0.91 -8.05
N TRP A 469 10.88 0.51 -8.71
CA TRP A 469 10.85 -0.75 -9.47
C TRP A 469 11.84 -0.75 -10.65
N ARG A 470 11.93 0.34 -11.41
CA ARG A 470 12.92 0.50 -12.49
C ARG A 470 14.35 0.48 -11.95
N ALA A 471 14.60 1.10 -10.80
CA ALA A 471 15.90 1.04 -10.15
C ALA A 471 16.27 -0.38 -9.70
N VAL A 472 15.30 -1.17 -9.22
CA VAL A 472 15.51 -2.58 -8.88
C VAL A 472 15.82 -3.43 -10.13
N GLN A 473 15.13 -3.21 -11.24
CA GLN A 473 15.43 -3.88 -12.51
C GLN A 473 16.85 -3.56 -13.01
N ALA A 474 17.25 -2.29 -13.00
CA ALA A 474 18.60 -1.87 -13.37
C ALA A 474 19.66 -2.49 -12.44
N GLN A 475 19.39 -2.54 -11.14
CA GLN A 475 20.24 -3.22 -10.17
C GLN A 475 20.45 -4.70 -10.51
N ARG A 476 19.38 -5.43 -10.88
CA ARG A 476 19.48 -6.86 -11.21
C ARG A 476 20.38 -7.10 -12.42
N LEU A 477 20.22 -6.29 -13.48
CA LEU A 477 21.07 -6.36 -14.67
C LEU A 477 22.55 -6.13 -14.32
N VAL A 478 22.84 -5.11 -13.51
CA VAL A 478 24.22 -4.83 -13.07
C VAL A 478 24.79 -5.98 -12.24
N ILE A 479 24.02 -6.52 -11.29
CA ILE A 479 24.46 -7.64 -10.47
C ILE A 479 24.75 -8.87 -11.33
N GLU A 480 23.87 -9.19 -12.26
CA GLU A 480 24.01 -10.34 -13.16
C GLU A 480 25.26 -10.21 -14.04
N ALA A 481 25.46 -9.07 -14.70
CA ALA A 481 26.64 -8.81 -15.52
C ALA A 481 27.94 -8.89 -14.70
N MET A 482 27.97 -8.26 -13.52
CA MET A 482 29.15 -8.30 -12.63
C MET A 482 29.43 -9.72 -12.12
N GLN A 483 28.40 -10.52 -11.81
CA GLN A 483 28.56 -11.92 -11.43
C GLN A 483 29.06 -12.78 -12.60
N GLY A 484 28.57 -12.54 -13.82
CA GLY A 484 29.07 -13.18 -15.03
C GLY A 484 30.57 -12.94 -15.23
N ASN A 485 31.00 -11.68 -15.12
CA ASN A 485 32.41 -11.29 -15.21
C ASN A 485 33.26 -11.90 -14.09
N ALA A 486 32.72 -11.98 -12.87
CA ALA A 486 33.39 -12.64 -11.75
C ALA A 486 33.60 -14.15 -12.00
N ARG A 487 32.62 -14.84 -12.58
CA ARG A 487 32.72 -16.27 -12.94
C ARG A 487 33.74 -16.52 -14.06
N ALA A 488 33.87 -15.58 -14.99
CA ALA A 488 34.85 -15.63 -16.08
C ALA A 488 36.27 -15.20 -15.66
N SER A 489 36.42 -14.64 -14.46
CA SER A 489 37.70 -14.12 -13.95
C SER A 489 38.26 -14.98 -12.83
N ASN A 490 39.56 -14.83 -12.55
CA ASN A 490 40.25 -15.51 -11.45
C ASN A 490 40.97 -14.53 -10.53
N GLY A 491 41.30 -14.99 -9.32
CA GLY A 491 42.12 -14.25 -8.35
C GLY A 491 41.58 -12.85 -8.01
N VAL A 492 42.47 -11.86 -8.06
CA VAL A 492 42.16 -10.46 -7.70
C VAL A 492 41.07 -9.85 -8.59
N ARG A 493 41.04 -10.21 -9.88
CA ARG A 493 40.03 -9.68 -10.82
C ARG A 493 38.63 -10.21 -10.51
N LYS A 494 38.51 -11.48 -10.10
CA LYS A 494 37.25 -12.03 -9.60
C LYS A 494 36.77 -11.29 -8.34
N ALA A 495 37.66 -11.09 -7.37
CA ALA A 495 37.35 -10.38 -6.14
C ALA A 495 36.92 -8.93 -6.38
N PHE A 496 37.46 -8.27 -7.42
CA PHE A 496 36.99 -6.95 -7.84
C PHE A 496 35.52 -6.96 -8.27
N PHE A 497 35.16 -7.82 -9.24
CA PHE A 497 33.79 -7.89 -9.75
C PHE A 497 32.76 -8.24 -8.66
N GLU A 498 33.14 -9.09 -7.70
CA GLU A 498 32.28 -9.45 -6.56
C GLU A 498 32.00 -8.29 -5.59
N ASN A 499 32.83 -7.24 -5.56
CA ASN A 499 32.73 -6.16 -4.58
C ASN A 499 32.44 -4.78 -5.20
N ALA A 500 32.76 -4.56 -6.48
CA ALA A 500 32.62 -3.27 -7.16
C ALA A 500 31.20 -2.94 -7.63
N ARG A 501 30.29 -3.92 -7.67
CA ARG A 501 28.95 -3.81 -8.28
C ARG A 501 28.11 -2.62 -7.82
N TRP A 502 28.18 -2.24 -6.54
CA TRP A 502 27.37 -1.13 -6.01
C TRP A 502 27.86 0.23 -6.46
N LEU A 503 29.17 0.38 -6.63
CA LEU A 503 29.75 1.59 -7.19
C LEU A 503 29.42 1.66 -8.70
N VAL A 504 29.54 0.55 -9.43
CA VAL A 504 29.13 0.51 -10.85
C VAL A 504 27.64 0.86 -11.00
N LEU A 505 26.76 0.30 -10.18
CA LEU A 505 25.33 0.62 -10.16
C LEU A 505 25.07 2.11 -9.89
N ASN A 506 25.79 2.73 -8.94
CA ASN A 506 25.69 4.18 -8.71
C ASN A 506 26.03 4.97 -9.98
N PHE A 507 27.03 4.57 -10.76
CA PHE A 507 27.38 5.23 -12.02
C PHE A 507 26.33 5.03 -13.12
N ILE A 508 25.70 3.86 -13.19
CA ILE A 508 24.56 3.61 -14.08
C ILE A 508 23.44 4.61 -13.78
N PHE A 509 23.07 4.80 -12.51
CA PHE A 509 22.07 5.80 -12.12
C PHE A 509 22.50 7.24 -12.42
N LEU A 510 23.78 7.58 -12.24
CA LEU A 510 24.28 8.93 -12.53
C LEU A 510 24.27 9.26 -14.03
N LYS A 511 24.58 8.29 -14.90
CA LYS A 511 24.79 8.51 -16.33
C LYS A 511 23.58 8.20 -17.19
N LEU A 512 22.91 7.07 -16.94
CA LEU A 512 21.81 6.59 -17.78
C LEU A 512 20.43 6.93 -17.21
N ARG A 513 20.33 7.16 -15.90
CA ARG A 513 19.07 7.46 -15.20
C ARG A 513 17.90 6.54 -15.59
N PRO A 514 18.10 5.20 -15.61
CA PRO A 514 17.08 4.27 -16.07
C PRO A 514 15.78 4.34 -15.25
N GLU A 515 15.83 4.87 -14.03
CA GLU A 515 14.67 5.07 -13.16
C GLU A 515 13.65 6.09 -13.68
N GLN A 516 14.02 6.95 -14.64
CA GLN A 516 13.20 8.08 -15.11
C GLN A 516 12.29 7.75 -16.32
N GLY A 517 12.28 6.50 -16.78
CA GLY A 517 11.44 6.08 -17.91
C GLY A 517 9.94 6.08 -17.58
N GLU A 518 9.11 6.20 -18.62
CA GLU A 518 7.65 6.31 -18.50
C GLU A 518 6.98 4.96 -18.19
N ASP A 519 7.52 3.86 -18.70
CA ASP A 519 6.96 2.52 -18.46
C ASP A 519 7.45 1.91 -17.14
N LEU A 520 6.73 0.92 -16.61
CA LEU A 520 7.21 0.15 -15.46
C LEU A 520 8.39 -0.76 -15.81
N ALA A 521 8.39 -1.36 -17.00
CA ALA A 521 9.46 -2.25 -17.46
C ALA A 521 10.56 -1.46 -18.18
N LEU A 522 11.81 -1.90 -18.04
CA LEU A 522 12.90 -1.41 -18.88
C LEU A 522 12.70 -1.89 -20.33
N SER A 523 12.82 -0.98 -21.29
CA SER A 523 12.78 -1.34 -22.72
C SER A 523 14.00 -2.15 -23.13
N ALA A 524 13.92 -2.87 -24.26
CA ALA A 524 15.05 -3.63 -24.79
C ALA A 524 16.29 -2.75 -25.04
N ALA A 525 16.09 -1.51 -25.50
CA ALA A 525 17.16 -0.54 -25.70
C ALA A 525 17.82 -0.13 -24.38
N GLU A 526 17.02 0.12 -23.33
CA GLU A 526 17.53 0.45 -22.00
C GLU A 526 18.31 -0.72 -21.39
N ILE A 527 17.79 -1.95 -21.50
CA ILE A 527 18.47 -3.17 -21.03
C ILE A 527 19.83 -3.33 -21.71
N ALA A 528 19.89 -3.16 -23.02
CA ALA A 528 21.14 -3.25 -23.78
C ALA A 528 22.13 -2.14 -23.39
N SER A 529 21.64 -0.91 -23.19
CA SER A 529 22.45 0.23 -22.76
C SER A 529 23.04 0.02 -21.36
N ILE A 530 22.22 -0.40 -20.39
CA ILE A 530 22.67 -0.71 -19.03
C ILE A 530 23.73 -1.81 -19.03
N SER A 531 23.50 -2.89 -19.78
CA SER A 531 24.42 -4.03 -19.85
C SER A 531 25.78 -3.62 -20.43
N ARG A 532 25.79 -2.81 -21.51
CA ARG A 532 27.01 -2.28 -22.13
C ARG A 532 27.77 -1.36 -21.18
N ALA A 533 27.07 -0.37 -20.62
CA ALA A 533 27.65 0.60 -19.69
C ALA A 533 28.17 -0.06 -18.41
N THR A 534 27.55 -1.15 -17.95
CA THR A 534 28.01 -1.89 -16.78
C THR A 534 29.42 -2.45 -17.01
N ASN A 535 29.64 -3.10 -18.15
CA ASN A 535 30.95 -3.66 -18.49
C ASN A 535 31.99 -2.55 -18.70
N GLU A 536 31.62 -1.49 -19.42
CA GLU A 536 32.48 -0.34 -19.66
C GLU A 536 32.91 0.32 -18.35
N PHE A 537 31.97 0.69 -17.49
CA PHE A 537 32.28 1.33 -16.21
C PHE A 537 33.08 0.41 -15.28
N ALA A 538 32.83 -0.90 -15.30
CA ALA A 538 33.61 -1.85 -14.52
C ALA A 538 35.07 -1.90 -14.98
N GLU A 539 35.35 -1.91 -16.29
CA GLU A 539 36.70 -1.89 -16.83
C GLU A 539 37.43 -0.56 -16.58
N ILE A 540 36.73 0.57 -16.72
CA ILE A 540 37.31 1.88 -16.40
C ILE A 540 37.64 1.95 -14.90
N LEU A 541 36.74 1.46 -14.04
CA LEU A 541 36.95 1.39 -12.59
C LEU A 541 38.12 0.49 -12.22
N TRP A 542 38.29 -0.66 -12.89
CA TRP A 542 39.47 -1.52 -12.70
C TRP A 542 40.76 -0.74 -12.97
N GLY A 543 40.83 -0.03 -14.11
CA GLY A 543 41.99 0.82 -14.41
C GLY A 543 42.18 1.96 -13.41
N VAL A 544 41.10 2.47 -12.80
CA VAL A 544 41.20 3.44 -11.69
C VAL A 544 41.77 2.78 -10.43
N CYS A 545 41.42 1.52 -10.13
CA CYS A 545 42.03 0.80 -9.02
C CYS A 545 43.55 0.63 -9.22
N GLU A 546 44.02 0.43 -10.45
CA GLU A 546 45.46 0.41 -10.76
C GLU A 546 46.12 1.77 -10.54
N THR A 547 45.56 2.85 -11.11
CA THR A 547 46.17 4.19 -10.98
C THR A 547 46.14 4.76 -9.56
N GLN A 548 45.15 4.35 -8.76
CA GLN A 548 45.03 4.76 -7.36
C GLN A 548 45.85 3.86 -6.40
N GLY A 549 46.51 2.82 -6.91
CA GLY A 549 47.39 1.94 -6.13
C GLY A 549 46.68 0.85 -5.32
N PHE A 550 45.42 0.54 -5.65
CA PHE A 550 44.69 -0.58 -5.04
C PHE A 550 45.04 -1.92 -5.70
N VAL A 551 45.47 -1.88 -6.96
CA VAL A 551 45.96 -3.03 -7.73
C VAL A 551 47.35 -2.68 -8.28
N SER A 552 48.26 -3.64 -8.18
CA SER A 552 49.56 -3.59 -8.85
C SER A 552 49.65 -4.71 -9.88
N ARG A 553 50.23 -4.39 -11.04
CA ARG A 553 50.44 -5.32 -12.14
C ARG A 553 51.91 -5.70 -12.21
N ARG A 554 52.21 -7.00 -12.20
CA ARG A 554 53.54 -7.54 -12.47
C ARG A 554 53.46 -8.52 -13.63
N THR A 555 54.45 -8.48 -14.51
CA THR A 555 54.55 -9.44 -15.63
C THR A 555 55.63 -10.45 -15.31
N ILE A 556 55.27 -11.72 -15.14
CA ILE A 556 56.22 -12.81 -14.90
C ILE A 556 56.08 -13.81 -16.04
N ALA A 557 57.17 -14.05 -16.77
CA ALA A 557 57.22 -15.00 -17.90
C ALA A 557 56.10 -14.81 -18.95
N GLY A 558 55.71 -13.56 -19.23
CA GLY A 558 54.65 -13.24 -20.20
C GLY A 558 53.22 -13.37 -19.67
N THR A 559 53.03 -13.80 -18.41
CA THR A 559 51.73 -13.80 -17.74
C THR A 559 51.60 -12.60 -16.81
N GLU A 560 50.46 -11.90 -16.91
CA GLU A 560 50.12 -10.80 -16.02
C GLU A 560 49.59 -11.33 -14.69
N ILE A 561 50.26 -10.94 -13.62
CA ILE A 561 49.88 -11.26 -12.25
C ILE A 561 49.46 -9.96 -11.58
N PHE A 562 48.24 -9.95 -11.06
CA PHE A 562 47.68 -8.83 -10.33
C PHE A 562 47.77 -9.10 -8.83
N GLU A 563 48.26 -8.13 -8.08
CA GLU A 563 48.29 -8.15 -6.62
C GLU A 563 47.50 -6.98 -6.07
N GLN A 564 46.62 -7.24 -5.10
CA GLN A 564 45.87 -6.20 -4.40
C GLN A 564 46.61 -5.76 -3.15
N THR A 565 46.64 -4.45 -2.89
CA THR A 565 47.26 -3.91 -1.66
C THR A 565 46.37 -4.14 -0.43
N ARG A 566 45.04 -4.15 -0.63
CA ARG A 566 44.04 -4.50 0.37
C ARG A 566 42.93 -5.32 -0.28
N HIS A 567 42.26 -6.16 0.50
CA HIS A 567 41.11 -6.92 0.01
C HIS A 567 40.01 -5.98 -0.49
N PHE A 568 39.48 -6.20 -1.70
CA PHE A 568 38.48 -5.30 -2.30
C PHE A 568 37.24 -5.08 -1.44
N ARG A 569 36.78 -6.10 -0.70
CA ARG A 569 35.72 -5.90 0.30
C ARG A 569 36.02 -4.78 1.29
N SER A 570 37.26 -4.68 1.78
CA SER A 570 37.67 -3.60 2.71
C SER A 570 37.73 -2.24 2.02
N VAL A 571 38.18 -2.21 0.76
CA VAL A 571 38.24 -0.99 -0.06
C VAL A 571 36.83 -0.44 -0.30
N PHE A 572 35.90 -1.26 -0.78
CA PHE A 572 34.54 -0.82 -1.08
C PHE A 572 33.66 -0.61 0.16
N CYS A 573 33.98 -1.21 1.31
CA CYS A 573 33.32 -0.91 2.59
C CYS A 573 33.85 0.37 3.27
N SER A 574 34.99 0.89 2.86
CA SER A 574 35.58 2.13 3.40
C SER A 574 35.01 3.33 2.67
N SER A 575 34.27 4.21 3.36
CA SER A 575 33.67 5.39 2.72
C SER A 575 34.73 6.26 2.04
N ALA A 576 35.91 6.44 2.66
CA ALA A 576 36.98 7.26 2.11
C ALA A 576 37.61 6.64 0.85
N ASP A 577 37.90 5.33 0.88
CA ASP A 577 38.50 4.64 -0.28
C ASP A 577 37.49 4.54 -1.44
N CYS A 578 36.22 4.23 -1.13
CA CYS A 578 35.14 4.19 -2.11
C CYS A 578 34.92 5.57 -2.76
N GLU A 579 34.95 6.65 -1.98
CA GLU A 579 34.84 8.03 -2.48
C GLU A 579 36.03 8.44 -3.33
N ARG A 580 37.25 8.04 -2.95
CA ARG A 580 38.46 8.23 -3.76
C ARG A 580 38.33 7.56 -5.13
N LEU A 581 37.89 6.29 -5.17
CA LEU A 581 37.65 5.56 -6.41
C LEU A 581 36.54 6.21 -7.27
N ARG A 582 35.43 6.61 -6.63
CA ARG A 582 34.33 7.32 -7.30
C ARG A 582 34.80 8.61 -7.96
N ASN A 583 35.51 9.46 -7.24
CA ASN A 583 35.94 10.76 -7.76
C ASN A 583 36.95 10.59 -8.91
N ALA A 584 37.85 9.62 -8.82
CA ALA A 584 38.78 9.29 -9.89
C ALA A 584 38.06 8.73 -11.14
N LEU A 585 37.02 7.89 -10.94
CA LEU A 585 36.19 7.39 -12.04
C LEU A 585 35.38 8.51 -12.71
N LEU A 586 34.78 9.42 -11.93
CA LEU A 586 34.10 10.61 -12.48
C LEU A 586 35.04 11.48 -13.31
N ALA A 587 36.26 11.73 -12.81
CA ALA A 587 37.26 12.50 -13.54
C ALA A 587 37.65 11.82 -14.86
N LYS A 588 37.84 10.50 -14.87
CA LYS A 588 38.21 9.72 -16.06
C LYS A 588 37.08 9.67 -17.10
N LEU A 589 35.83 9.62 -16.66
CA LEU A 589 34.65 9.70 -17.54
C LEU A 589 34.38 11.12 -18.06
N ALA A 590 34.89 12.16 -17.39
CA ALA A 590 34.77 13.54 -17.87
C ALA A 590 35.83 13.90 -18.93
N THR A 591 36.95 13.17 -18.97
CA THR A 591 38.05 13.39 -19.92
C THR A 591 37.95 12.53 -21.18
N GLN A 592 37.04 11.56 -21.24
CA GLN A 592 36.70 10.87 -22.49
C GLN A 592 35.86 11.83 -23.36
N PRO A 593 36.21 12.02 -24.65
CA PRO A 593 35.35 12.76 -25.56
C PRO A 593 33.97 12.09 -25.59
N PRO A 594 32.86 12.84 -25.73
CA PRO A 594 31.56 12.22 -25.92
C PRO A 594 31.68 11.28 -27.12
N ASN A 595 31.42 9.99 -26.91
CA ASN A 595 31.29 9.06 -28.03
C ASN A 595 30.16 9.59 -28.92
N LEU A 596 30.56 10.16 -30.05
CA LEU A 596 29.72 10.44 -31.20
C LEU A 596 29.34 9.11 -31.84
N GLU A 597 28.42 8.38 -31.24
CA GLU A 597 27.57 7.45 -31.98
C GLU A 597 26.15 7.55 -31.40
N ASP A 598 25.24 7.92 -32.30
CA ASP A 598 23.83 8.27 -32.12
C ASP A 598 22.96 7.25 -31.37
#